data_AF-A0A428MNN6-F1
#
_entry.id   AF-A0A428MNN6-F1
#
_cell.length_a   1.000
_cell.length_b   1.000
_cell.length_c   1.000
_cell.angle_alpha   90.00
_cell.angle_beta   90.00
_cell.angle_gamma   90.00
#
_symmetry.space_group_name_H-M   'P 1'
#
loop_
_entity.id
_entity.type
_entity.pdbx_description
1 polymer ?
#
loop_
_entity_poly.entity_id
_entity_poly.type
_entity_poly.pdbx_seq_one_letter_code
_entity_poly.pdbx_strand_id
1 'polypeptide(L)' 'MDKTESTVRVIFTAIEAPLYDIGVLSERGMFPRLDGISAAAVLDKLSLLKYHNAHGSHNRVTADTPRFLSMRSTVY' A
#
# COMPACT_ATOMS: atom_id res chain seq x y z
N MET A 1 -3.19 -2.17 19.35
CA MET A 1 -2.92 -1.62 18.00
C MET A 1 -3.10 -2.76 17.00
N ASP A 2 -3.71 -2.47 15.86
CA ASP A 2 -3.91 -3.46 14.79
C ASP A 2 -2.55 -3.92 14.21
N LYS A 3 -2.41 -5.23 13.97
CA LYS A 3 -1.13 -5.81 13.49
C LYS A 3 -0.77 -5.30 12.09
N THR A 4 -1.75 -5.15 11.21
CA THR A 4 -1.53 -4.63 9.86
C THR A 4 -1.07 -3.18 9.91
N GLU A 5 -1.70 -2.34 10.73
CA GLU A 5 -1.30 -0.94 10.89
C GLU A 5 0.14 -0.82 11.41
N SER A 6 0.49 -1.64 12.42
CA SER A 6 1.84 -1.68 12.99
C SER A 6 2.87 -2.07 11.93
N THR A 7 2.59 -3.11 11.13
CA THR A 7 3.45 -3.55 10.04
C THR A 7 3.61 -2.48 8.96
N VAL A 8 2.51 -1.85 8.54
CA VAL A 8 2.55 -0.78 7.51
C VAL A 8 3.37 0.42 7.99
N ARG A 9 3.24 0.81 9.27
CA ARG A 9 4.08 1.87 9.86
C ARG A 9 5.56 1.51 9.84
N VAL A 10 5.92 0.30 10.24
CA VAL A 10 7.32 -0.19 10.19
C VAL A 10 7.86 -0.16 8.76
N ILE A 11 7.07 -0.57 7.78
CA ILE A 11 7.45 -0.54 6.36
C ILE A 11 7.69 0.90 5.89
N PHE A 12 6.79 1.84 6.20
CA PHE A 12 6.97 3.24 5.78
C PHE A 12 8.15 3.91 6.47
N THR A 13 8.39 3.63 7.76
CA THR A 13 9.60 4.09 8.44
C THR A 13 10.87 3.51 7.82
N ALA A 14 10.84 2.28 7.29
CA ALA A 14 12.01 1.67 6.65
C ALA A 14 12.27 2.20 5.22
N ILE A 15 11.21 2.60 4.51
CA ILE A 15 11.32 3.07 3.13
C ILE A 15 11.65 4.57 3.06
N GLU A 16 11.15 5.37 4.01
CA GLU A 16 11.38 6.82 4.12
C GLU A 16 11.06 7.61 2.83
N ALA A 17 10.08 7.15 2.05
CA ALA A 17 9.67 7.84 0.83
C ALA A 17 8.69 9.00 1.15
N PRO A 18 8.79 10.12 0.42
CA PRO A 18 7.88 11.24 0.61
C PRO A 18 6.44 10.90 0.18
N LEU A 19 6.31 10.13 -0.90
CA LEU A 19 5.04 9.77 -1.51
C LEU A 19 5.03 8.29 -1.90
N TYR A 20 3.81 7.74 -1.98
CA TYR A 20 3.54 6.36 -2.33
C TYR A 20 2.39 6.30 -3.33
N ASP A 21 2.49 5.35 -4.25
CA ASP A 21 1.40 4.93 -5.10
C ASP A 21 0.79 3.63 -4.57
N ILE A 22 -0.53 3.53 -4.58
CA ILE A 22 -1.27 2.33 -4.20
C ILE A 22 -2.12 1.85 -5.36
N GLY A 23 -1.85 0.62 -5.80
CA GLY A 23 -2.71 -0.13 -6.70
C GLY A 23 -3.55 -1.14 -5.92
N VAL A 24 -4.83 -1.27 -6.29
CA VAL A 24 -5.71 -2.35 -5.80
C VAL A 24 -6.14 -3.17 -7.00
N LEU A 25 -5.75 -4.44 -6.99
CA LEU A 25 -6.01 -5.39 -8.08
C LEU A 25 -7.02 -6.43 -7.61
N SER A 26 -8.08 -6.66 -8.38
CA SER A 26 -9.03 -7.75 -8.15
C SER A 26 -9.09 -8.65 -9.39
N GLU A 27 -9.72 -9.81 -9.27
CA GLU A 27 -10.04 -10.67 -10.43
C GLU A 27 -10.87 -9.94 -11.50
N ARG A 28 -11.62 -8.89 -11.11
CA ARG A 28 -12.43 -8.06 -12.01
C ARG A 28 -11.63 -6.94 -12.68
N GLY A 29 -10.35 -6.81 -12.37
CA GLY A 29 -9.47 -5.76 -12.89
C GLY A 29 -8.92 -4.83 -11.80
N MET A 30 -8.26 -3.76 -12.25
CA MET A 30 -7.61 -2.79 -11.38
C MET A 30 -8.57 -1.65 -11.01
N PHE A 31 -8.65 -1.32 -9.72
CA PHE A 31 -9.31 -0.11 -9.26
C PHE A 31 -8.49 1.14 -9.61
N PRO A 32 -9.10 2.34 -9.60
CA PRO A 32 -8.36 3.59 -9.74
C PRO A 32 -7.19 3.64 -8.76
N ARG A 33 -6.00 3.95 -9.29
CA ARG A 33 -4.77 4.02 -8.51
C ARG A 33 -4.78 5.27 -7.63
N LEU A 34 -4.22 5.14 -6.43
CA LEU A 34 -3.98 6.28 -5.55
C LEU A 34 -2.51 6.66 -5.66
N ASP A 35 -2.21 7.57 -6.57
CA ASP A 35 -0.83 7.96 -6.87
C ASP A 35 -0.40 9.18 -6.04
N GLY A 36 0.88 9.21 -5.68
CA GLY A 36 1.50 10.37 -5.04
C GLY A 36 0.90 10.75 -3.68
N ILE A 37 0.54 9.78 -2.83
CA ILE A 37 -0.06 10.04 -1.51
C ILE A 37 0.96 9.84 -0.37
N SER A 38 0.81 10.61 0.70
CA SER A 38 1.68 10.52 1.87
C SER A 38 1.44 9.24 2.68
N ALA A 39 2.42 8.80 3.46
CA ALA A 39 2.29 7.66 4.39
C ALA A 39 1.08 7.79 5.33
N ALA A 40 0.81 9.01 5.82
CA ALA A 40 -0.36 9.29 6.66
C ALA A 40 -1.68 9.05 5.90
N ALA A 41 -1.77 9.53 4.65
CA ALA A 41 -2.94 9.31 3.81
C ALA A 41 -3.15 7.81 3.46
N VAL A 42 -2.08 7.02 3.37
CA VAL A 42 -2.19 5.56 3.23
C VAL A 42 -2.80 4.93 4.49
N LEU A 43 -2.32 5.33 5.67
CA LEU A 43 -2.81 4.82 6.95
C LEU A 43 -4.30 5.18 7.18
N ASP A 44 -4.72 6.38 6.80
CA ASP A 44 -6.12 6.80 6.86
C ASP A 44 -7.03 5.95 5.96
N LYS A 45 -6.48 5.42 4.86
CA LYS A 45 -7.19 4.55 3.92
C LYS A 45 -7.06 3.05 4.25
N LEU A 46 -6.38 2.69 5.34
CA LEU A 46 -6.07 1.29 5.65
C LEU A 46 -7.33 0.43 5.83
N SER A 47 -8.41 0.98 6.39
CA SER A 47 -9.69 0.29 6.53
C SER A 47 -10.30 -0.08 5.17
N LEU A 48 -10.21 0.82 4.18
CA LEU A 48 -10.67 0.56 2.82
C LEU A 48 -9.81 -0.50 2.14
N LEU A 49 -8.48 -0.41 2.30
CA LEU A 49 -7.55 -1.41 1.74
C LEU A 49 -7.77 -2.80 2.35
N LYS A 50 -8.06 -2.87 3.65
CA LYS A 50 -8.44 -4.13 4.33
C LYS A 50 -9.75 -4.68 3.83
N TYR A 51 -10.75 -3.83 3.60
CA TYR A 51 -12.02 -4.25 3.01
C TYR A 51 -11.80 -4.88 1.63
N HIS A 52 -11.04 -4.21 0.76
CA HIS A 52 -10.71 -4.78 -0.56
C HIS A 52 -9.95 -6.11 -0.45
N ASN A 53 -9.00 -6.21 0.47
CA ASN A 53 -8.28 -7.47 0.72
C ASN A 53 -9.22 -8.60 1.17
N ALA A 54 -10.08 -8.33 2.15
CA ALA A 54 -11.08 -9.28 2.62
C ALA A 54 -12.08 -9.73 1.52
N HIS A 55 -12.26 -8.92 0.48
CA HIS A 55 -13.10 -9.21 -0.68
C HIS A 55 -12.31 -9.71 -1.91
N GLY A 56 -11.10 -10.25 -1.71
CA GLY A 56 -10.34 -10.94 -2.76
C GLY A 56 -9.53 -10.00 -3.67
N SER A 57 -9.26 -8.77 -3.22
CA SER A 57 -8.34 -7.88 -3.93
C SER A 57 -6.94 -7.91 -3.31
N HIS A 58 -5.92 -7.66 -4.10
CA HIS A 58 -4.54 -7.52 -3.64
C HIS A 58 -4.12 -6.06 -3.71
N ASN A 59 -3.57 -5.56 -2.59
CA ASN A 59 -3.06 -4.20 -2.51
C ASN A 59 -1.56 -4.22 -2.80
N ARG A 60 -1.11 -3.30 -3.65
CA ARG A 60 0.30 -3.06 -3.95
C ARG A 60 0.66 -1.64 -3.59
N VAL A 61 1.70 -1.47 -2.78
CA VAL A 61 2.24 -0.16 -2.45
C VAL A 61 3.62 -0.03 -3.10
N THR A 62 3.85 1.06 -3.82
CA THR A 62 5.14 1.40 -4.40
C THR A 62 5.53 2.79 -3.94
N ALA A 63 6.76 2.95 -3.49
CA ALA A 63 7.29 4.27 -3.20
C ALA A 63 7.49 5.03 -4.51
N ASP A 64 7.03 6.28 -4.55
CA ASP A 64 7.39 7.21 -5.63
C ASP A 64 8.78 7.79 -5.30
N THR A 65 9.79 6.93 -5.45
CA THR A 65 11.19 7.29 -5.28
C THR A 65 11.89 7.29 -6.63
N PRO A 66 12.75 8.28 -6.95
CA PRO A 66 13.52 8.28 -8.19
C PRO A 66 14.66 7.24 -8.22
N ARG A 67 14.65 6.20 -7.37
CA ARG A 67 15.68 5.16 -7.35
C ARG A 67 15.12 3.77 -7.04
N PHE A 68 15.16 2.92 -8.06
CA PHE A 68 15.35 1.46 -8.05
C PHE A 68 15.16 0.77 -6.69
N LEU A 69 13.94 0.30 -6.41
CA LEU A 69 13.76 -0.87 -5.55
C LEU A 69 12.60 -1.72 -6.08
N SER A 70 12.95 -2.72 -6.90
CA SER A 70 12.07 -3.84 -7.23
C SER A 70 11.85 -4.67 -5.96
N MET A 71 10.95 -4.23 -5.09
CA MET A 71 10.56 -4.96 -3.90
C MET A 71 9.48 -5.99 -4.28
N ARG A 72 9.94 -7.21 -4.60
CA ARG A 72 9.10 -8.40 -4.51
C ARG A 72 8.77 -8.62 -3.03
N SER A 73 7.62 -8.13 -2.59
CA SER A 73 7.02 -8.58 -1.35
C SER A 73 5.55 -8.87 -1.64
N THR A 74 5.31 -10.14 -2.01
CA THR A 74 4.01 -10.76 -1.90
C THR A 74 3.66 -10.79 -0.41
N VAL A 75 2.72 -9.94 0.00
CA VAL A 75 2.08 -10.06 1.31
C VAL A 75 1.03 -11.16 1.14
N TYR A 76 1.23 -12.29 1.83
CA TYR A 76 0.19 -13.29 2.08
C TYR A 76 -0.73 -12.81 3.20
#